data_AF-A0A1Q4WSV5-F1
#
_entry.id   AF-A0A1Q4WSV5-F1
#
_cell.length_a   1.000
_cell.length_b   1.000
_cell.length_c   1.000
_cell.angle_alpha   90.00
_cell.angle_beta   90.00
_cell.angle_gamma   90.00
#
_symmetry.space_group_name_H-M   'P 1'
#
loop_
_entity.id
_entity.type
_entity.pdbx_description
1 polymer ?
#
loop_
_entity_poly.entity_id
_entity_poly.type
_entity_poly.pdbx_seq_one_letter_code
_entity_poly.pdbx_strand_id
1 'polypeptide(L)'
;MELYEPAPGRVLISNTWKAVAKPSAFNSAWSKAVTKTGLPKGTRFHDLRHFYASALIAAGMNPKAVQHRMGHTSITETFDTYGHLFPDHEELGRGAIDLLLRSG
;
A
#
# COMPACT_ATOMS: atom_id res chain seq x y z
N MET A 1 18.28 -7.37 -21.16
CA MET A 1 17.14 -7.67 -20.29
C MET A 1 16.40 -8.81 -20.96
N GLU A 2 16.57 -10.03 -20.46
CA GLU A 2 15.98 -11.24 -21.05
C GLU A 2 14.45 -11.18 -20.83
N LEU A 3 13.67 -11.29 -21.91
CA LEU A 3 12.22 -11.17 -21.85
C LEU A 3 11.65 -12.42 -21.18
N TYR A 4 10.98 -12.23 -20.05
CA TYR A 4 10.25 -13.30 -19.36
C TYR A 4 9.09 -13.78 -20.25
N GLU A 5 9.18 -15.02 -20.71
CA GLU A 5 8.10 -15.68 -21.46
C GLU A 5 7.02 -16.19 -20.48
N PRO A 6 5.82 -15.59 -20.48
CA PRO A 6 4.79 -15.94 -19.51
C PRO A 6 4.24 -17.35 -19.73
N ALA A 7 3.73 -17.93 -18.64
CA ALA A 7 3.02 -19.21 -18.68
C ALA A 7 1.73 -19.14 -19.54
N PRO A 8 1.20 -20.29 -20.02
CA PRO A 8 -0.06 -20.34 -20.76
C PRO A 8 -1.17 -19.58 -20.04
N GLY A 9 -1.89 -18.71 -20.77
CA GLY A 9 -2.91 -17.83 -20.20
C GLY A 9 -2.43 -16.45 -19.72
N ARG A 10 -1.23 -16.00 -20.13
CA ARG A 10 -0.64 -14.69 -19.77
C ARG A 10 -0.42 -14.51 -18.26
N VAL A 11 -0.12 -15.60 -17.57
CA VAL A 11 0.13 -15.54 -16.12
C VAL A 11 1.54 -15.01 -15.89
N LEU A 12 1.63 -13.85 -15.23
CA LEU A 12 2.91 -13.20 -14.93
C LEU A 12 3.68 -13.93 -13.83
N ILE A 13 3.01 -14.52 -12.84
CA ILE A 13 3.67 -15.23 -11.74
C ILE A 13 3.35 -16.72 -11.84
N SER A 14 4.34 -17.49 -12.27
CA SER A 14 4.26 -18.94 -12.38
C SER A 14 5.26 -19.63 -11.46
N ASN A 15 5.01 -20.90 -11.17
CA ASN A 15 6.00 -21.75 -10.50
C ASN A 15 7.07 -22.20 -11.51
N THR A 16 8.08 -22.92 -11.04
CA THR A 16 9.17 -23.47 -11.87
C THR A 16 8.70 -24.39 -12.99
N TRP A 17 7.45 -24.84 -12.94
CA TRP A 17 6.79 -25.70 -13.93
C TRP A 17 5.86 -24.92 -14.87
N LYS A 18 5.96 -23.57 -14.89
CA LYS A 18 5.08 -22.66 -15.67
C LYS A 18 3.58 -22.81 -15.37
N ALA A 19 3.22 -23.35 -14.20
CA ALA A 19 1.85 -23.37 -13.71
C ALA A 19 1.58 -22.17 -12.79
N VAL A 20 0.31 -21.80 -12.61
CA VAL A 20 -0.11 -20.71 -11.72
C VAL A 20 0.43 -20.95 -10.30
N ALA A 21 1.13 -19.96 -9.75
CA ALA A 21 1.62 -20.05 -8.38
C ALA A 21 0.45 -20.05 -7.38
N LYS A 22 0.44 -21.00 -6.45
CA LYS A 22 -0.55 -21.04 -5.37
C LYS A 22 -0.29 -19.91 -4.35
N PRO A 23 -1.33 -19.30 -3.74
CA PRO A 23 -1.15 -18.28 -2.71
C PRO A 23 -0.23 -18.71 -1.54
N SER A 24 -0.29 -19.98 -1.13
CA SER A 24 0.55 -20.53 -0.05
C SER A 24 2.05 -20.56 -0.39
N ALA A 25 2.42 -20.56 -1.68
CA ALA A 25 3.81 -20.48 -2.10
C ALA A 25 4.43 -19.12 -1.73
N PHE A 26 3.63 -18.04 -1.81
CA PHE A 26 4.08 -16.70 -1.41
C PHE A 26 4.35 -16.63 0.09
N ASN A 27 3.47 -17.18 0.93
CA ASN A 27 3.69 -17.22 2.39
C ASN A 27 4.97 -17.99 2.75
N SER A 28 5.22 -19.11 2.07
CA SER A 28 6.43 -19.90 2.29
C SER A 28 7.70 -19.16 1.87
N ALA A 29 7.67 -18.49 0.71
CA ALA A 29 8.77 -17.66 0.24
C ALA A 29 9.01 -16.46 1.17
N TRP A 30 7.93 -15.83 1.65
CA TRP A 30 7.97 -14.70 2.57
C TRP A 30 8.59 -15.07 3.92
N SER A 31 8.17 -16.17 4.54
CA SER A 31 8.74 -16.62 5.83
C SER A 31 10.25 -16.86 5.73
N LYS A 32 10.72 -17.40 4.58
CA LYS A 32 12.15 -17.55 4.30
C LYS A 32 12.85 -16.20 4.15
N ALA A 33 12.22 -15.23 3.49
CA ALA A 33 12.75 -13.87 3.35
C ALA A 33 12.87 -13.17 4.70
N VAL A 34 11.81 -13.18 5.53
CA VAL A 34 11.79 -12.59 6.89
C VAL A 34 12.91 -13.14 7.76
N THR A 35 13.14 -14.46 7.70
CA THR A 35 14.22 -15.11 8.46
C THR A 35 15.61 -14.63 8.03
N LYS A 36 15.80 -14.33 6.73
CA LYS A 36 17.09 -13.89 6.18
C LYS A 36 17.37 -12.41 6.40
N THR A 37 16.34 -11.57 6.51
CA THR A 37 16.48 -10.11 6.65
C THR A 37 16.56 -9.64 8.09
N GLY A 38 16.33 -10.52 9.07
CA GLY A 38 16.29 -10.15 10.49
C GLY A 38 15.05 -9.36 10.89
N LEU A 39 14.01 -9.36 10.05
CA LEU A 39 12.73 -8.74 10.40
C LEU A 39 12.07 -9.47 11.58
N PRO A 40 11.22 -8.77 12.36
CA PRO A 40 10.52 -9.37 13.49
C PRO A 40 9.78 -10.66 13.11
N LYS A 41 9.81 -11.65 14.01
CA LYS A 41 9.01 -12.86 13.82
C LYS A 41 7.53 -12.47 13.75
N GLY A 42 6.84 -13.00 12.74
CA GLY A 42 5.44 -12.72 12.52
C GLY A 42 5.15 -11.60 11.51
N THR A 43 6.16 -10.92 10.97
CA THR A 43 5.96 -10.02 9.81
C THR A 43 5.31 -10.78 8.67
N ARG A 44 4.15 -10.30 8.21
CA ARG A 44 3.31 -10.91 7.19
C ARG A 44 3.57 -10.27 5.83
N PHE A 45 3.26 -11.00 4.76
CA PHE A 45 3.36 -10.45 3.40
C PHE A 45 2.48 -9.21 3.20
N HIS A 46 1.32 -9.18 3.87
CA HIS A 46 0.40 -8.02 3.82
C HIS A 46 0.97 -6.76 4.48
N ASP A 47 1.98 -6.88 5.34
CA ASP A 47 2.62 -5.71 5.98
C ASP A 47 3.33 -4.83 4.95
N LEU A 48 3.75 -5.40 3.80
CA LEU A 48 4.24 -4.62 2.66
C LEU A 48 3.17 -3.68 2.10
N ARG A 49 1.91 -4.13 2.08
CA ARG A 49 0.79 -3.31 1.61
C ARG A 49 0.48 -2.19 2.60
N HIS A 50 0.57 -2.46 3.90
CA HIS A 50 0.48 -1.41 4.93
C HIS A 50 1.64 -0.41 4.84
N PHE A 51 2.86 -0.90 4.65
CA PHE A 51 4.04 -0.05 4.44
C PHE A 51 3.90 0.85 3.22
N TYR A 52 3.39 0.31 2.11
CA TYR A 52 3.13 1.10 0.91
C TYR A 52 2.13 2.24 1.19
N ALA A 53 1.03 1.96 1.88
CA ALA A 53 0.05 2.99 2.25
C ALA A 53 0.66 4.05 3.16
N SER A 54 1.36 3.66 4.22
CA SER A 54 1.96 4.59 5.16
C SER A 54 3.02 5.47 4.51
N ALA A 55 3.82 4.92 3.59
CA ALA A 55 4.80 5.69 2.82
C ALA A 55 4.14 6.75 1.91
N LEU A 56 3.02 6.42 1.24
CA LEU A 56 2.28 7.40 0.43
C LEU A 56 1.71 8.52 1.28
N ILE A 57 1.15 8.19 2.45
CA ILE A 57 0.57 9.17 3.38
C ILE A 57 1.67 10.08 3.95
N ALA A 58 2.80 9.51 4.37
CA ALA A 58 3.94 10.26 4.86
C ALA A 58 4.53 11.20 3.79
N ALA A 59 4.43 10.85 2.51
CA ALA A 59 4.79 11.71 1.39
C ALA A 59 3.78 12.84 1.10
N GLY A 60 2.73 13.00 1.93
CA GLY A 60 1.71 14.03 1.78
C GLY A 60 0.68 13.75 0.69
N MET A 61 0.56 12.50 0.25
CA MET A 61 -0.42 12.14 -0.78
C MET A 61 -1.85 12.31 -0.26
N ASN A 62 -2.71 12.95 -1.06
CA ASN A 62 -4.12 13.13 -0.74
C ASN A 62 -4.83 11.77 -0.47
N PRO A 63 -5.71 11.67 0.54
CA PRO A 63 -6.43 10.43 0.88
C PRO A 63 -7.12 9.72 -0.30
N LYS A 64 -7.70 10.47 -1.24
CA LYS A 64 -8.38 9.91 -2.41
C LYS A 64 -7.40 9.26 -3.39
N ALA A 65 -6.22 9.85 -3.55
CA ALA A 65 -5.16 9.26 -4.37
C ALA A 65 -4.61 7.99 -3.71
N VAL A 66 -4.44 8.00 -2.38
CA VAL A 66 -4.08 6.79 -1.60
C VAL A 66 -5.15 5.71 -1.79
N GLN A 67 -6.44 6.03 -1.64
CA GLN A 67 -7.55 5.09 -1.88
C GLN A 67 -7.43 4.41 -3.26
N HIS A 68 -7.24 5.21 -4.32
CA HIS A 68 -7.12 4.70 -5.68
C HIS A 68 -5.89 3.81 -5.87
N ARG A 69 -4.72 4.22 -5.35
CA ARG A 69 -3.47 3.44 -5.40
C ARG A 69 -3.58 2.12 -4.66
N MET A 70 -4.29 2.11 -3.54
CA MET A 70 -4.57 0.90 -2.77
C MET A 70 -5.63 0.03 -3.45
N GLY A 71 -6.47 0.59 -4.32
CA GLY A 71 -7.60 -0.11 -4.91
C GLY A 71 -8.73 -0.37 -3.92
N HIS A 72 -8.90 0.49 -2.92
CA HIS A 72 -10.01 0.40 -1.96
C HIS A 72 -11.30 0.90 -2.61
N THR A 73 -12.38 0.14 -2.41
CA THR A 73 -13.70 0.44 -2.99
C THR A 73 -14.28 1.73 -2.41
N SER A 74 -14.06 1.97 -1.12
CA SER A 74 -14.54 3.15 -0.41
C SER A 74 -13.40 3.95 0.24
N ILE A 75 -13.65 5.23 0.46
CA ILE A 75 -12.72 6.08 1.23
C ILE A 75 -12.73 5.69 2.71
N THR A 76 -13.86 5.17 3.21
CA THR A 76 -14.03 4.64 4.57
C THR A 76 -13.02 3.53 4.87
N GLU A 77 -12.86 2.53 4.00
CA GLU A 77 -11.81 1.48 4.17
C GLU A 77 -10.40 2.07 4.37
N THR A 78 -10.11 3.18 3.68
CA THR A 78 -8.82 3.86 3.79
C THR A 78 -8.68 4.59 5.12
N PHE A 79 -9.72 5.31 5.56
CA PHE A 79 -9.69 6.02 6.84
C PHE A 79 -9.79 5.10 8.05
N ASP A 80 -10.57 4.01 7.98
CA ASP A 80 -10.66 3.01 9.05
C ASP A 80 -9.29 2.38 9.32
N THR A 81 -8.51 2.16 8.26
CA THR A 81 -7.19 1.52 8.37
C THR A 81 -6.07 2.51 8.65
N TYR A 82 -6.07 3.66 7.97
CA TYR A 82 -4.91 4.58 7.94
C TYR A 82 -5.24 6.02 8.36
N GLY A 83 -6.48 6.29 8.79
CA GLY A 83 -6.95 7.63 9.15
C GLY A 83 -6.03 8.35 10.14
N HIS A 84 -5.53 7.60 11.12
CA HIS A 84 -4.60 8.06 12.15
C HIS A 84 -3.21 8.47 11.63
N LEU A 85 -2.86 8.15 10.38
CA LEU A 85 -1.59 8.55 9.76
C LEU A 85 -1.69 9.87 9.00
N PHE A 86 -2.90 10.33 8.66
CA PHE A 86 -3.07 11.59 7.96
C PHE A 86 -2.81 12.77 8.90
N PRO A 87 -2.18 13.86 8.41
CA PRO A 87 -1.96 15.03 9.22
C PRO A 87 -3.29 15.64 9.66
N ASP A 88 -3.33 16.18 10.88
CA ASP A 88 -4.42 17.06 11.26
C ASP A 88 -4.30 18.38 10.48
N HIS A 89 -5.38 18.75 9.79
CA HIS A 89 -5.45 19.95 8.96
C HIS A 89 -6.50 20.95 9.48
N GLU A 90 -7.02 20.78 10.70
CA GLU A 90 -8.01 21.71 11.25
C GLU A 90 -7.53 23.16 11.27
N GLU A 91 -6.30 23.41 11.75
CA GLU A 91 -5.74 24.77 11.83
C GLU A 91 -5.48 25.37 10.44
N LEU A 92 -5.09 24.55 9.46
CA LEU A 92 -4.95 24.99 8.08
C LEU A 92 -6.30 25.41 7.49
N GLY A 93 -7.36 24.65 7.80
CA GLY A 93 -8.73 24.99 7.39
C GLY A 93 -9.20 26.31 7.99
N ARG A 94 -8.99 26.52 9.29
CA ARG A 94 -9.32 27.78 9.97
C ARG A 94 -8.56 28.96 9.37
N GLY A 95 -7.25 28.83 9.22
CA GLY A 95 -6.41 29.90 8.67
C GLY A 95 -6.77 30.31 7.24
N ALA A 96 -7.19 29.35 6.39
CA ALA A 96 -7.60 29.64 5.03
C ALA A 96 -8.87 30.50 4.96
N ILE A 97 -9.86 30.22 5.82
CA ILE A 97 -11.10 31.01 5.91
C ILE A 97 -10.81 32.40 6.49
N ASP A 98 -10.00 32.49 7.54
CA ASP A 98 -9.59 33.76 8.15
C ASP A 98 -8.90 34.69 7.14
N LEU A 99 -8.03 34.14 6.28
CA LEU A 99 -7.38 34.90 5.22
C LEU A 99 -8.39 35.47 4.21
N LEU A 100 -9.33 34.66 3.77
CA LEU A 100 -10.38 35.08 2.83
C LEU A 100 -11.25 36.19 3.44
N LEU A 101 -11.68 36.03 4.69
CA LEU A 101 -12.54 37.00 5.37
C LEU A 101 -11.83 38.33 5.67
N ARG A 102 -10.50 38.33 5.83
CA ARG A 102 -9.70 39.56 6.02
C ARG A 102 -9.35 40.27 4.72
N SER A 103 -9.59 39.63 3.58
CA SER A 103 -9.22 40.13 2.24
C SER A 103 -10.39 40.73 1.44
N GLY A 104 -11.61 40.75 2.00
CA GLY A 104 -12.79 41.42 1.44
C GLY A 104 -13.24 42.58 2.32
#